data_AF-A0A5M3W1Z1-F1
#
_entry.id   AF-A0A5M3W1Z1-F1
#
_cell.length_a   1.000
_cell.length_b   1.000
_cell.length_c   1.000
_cell.angle_alpha   90.00
_cell.angle_beta   90.00
_cell.angle_gamma   90.00
#
_symmetry.space_group_name_H-M   'P 1'
#
loop_
_entity.id
_entity.type
_entity.pdbx_description
1 polymer ?
#
loop_
_entity_poly.entity_id
_entity_poly.type
_entity_poly.pdbx_seq_one_letter_code
_entity_poly.pdbx_strand_id
1 'polypeptide(L)'
;MQTVQTVKFSLWTSTDEISALIDRFKAERKLTPAAAVKLQVRSARVMVSEDKGRERDKKKIVKKLERFVEAVNDPKIVSDAQIKATLLRDANALIVENGGTPEN
;
A
#
# COMPACT_ATOMS: atom_id res chain seq x y z
N MET A 1 -11.43 -34.79 -22.85
CA MET A 1 -11.33 -33.31 -22.80
C MET A 1 -10.78 -32.93 -21.44
N GLN A 2 -9.60 -32.33 -21.36
CA GLN A 2 -9.03 -31.84 -20.10
C GLN A 2 -9.46 -30.38 -19.90
N THR A 3 -10.11 -30.10 -18.78
CA THR A 3 -10.48 -28.74 -18.38
C THR A 3 -9.25 -28.09 -17.75
N VAL A 4 -8.61 -27.15 -18.44
CA VAL A 4 -7.55 -26.33 -17.87
C VAL A 4 -8.21 -25.21 -17.07
N GLN A 5 -8.22 -25.32 -15.74
CA GLN A 5 -8.58 -24.18 -14.88
C GLN A 5 -7.33 -23.32 -14.67
N THR A 6 -7.38 -22.09 -15.18
CA THR A 6 -6.38 -21.07 -14.85
C THR A 6 -6.69 -20.53 -13.47
N VAL A 7 -6.04 -21.07 -12.44
CA VAL A 7 -6.10 -20.52 -11.08
C VAL A 7 -5.17 -19.31 -11.03
N LYS A 8 -5.74 -18.10 -10.97
CA LYS A 8 -4.95 -16.89 -10.68
C LYS A 8 -4.74 -16.80 -9.19
N PHE A 9 -3.53 -17.13 -8.74
CA PHE A 9 -3.08 -16.76 -7.40
C PHE A 9 -2.67 -15.29 -7.44
N SER A 10 -3.53 -14.40 -6.96
CA SER A 10 -3.10 -13.05 -6.61
C SER A 10 -2.51 -13.10 -5.20
N LEU A 11 -1.22 -12.77 -5.08
CA LEU A 11 -0.68 -12.27 -3.81
C LEU A 11 -1.40 -10.94 -3.57
N TRP A 12 -2.60 -10.98 -2.97
CA TRP A 12 -3.30 -9.76 -2.59
C TRP A 12 -2.50 -9.15 -1.45
N THR A 13 -1.64 -8.19 -1.77
CA THR A 13 -1.16 -7.27 -0.76
C THR A 13 -2.30 -6.36 -0.36
N SER A 14 -2.84 -6.52 0.85
CA SER A 14 -3.89 -5.64 1.36
C SER A 14 -3.31 -4.40 2.06
N THR A 15 -4.13 -3.36 2.22
CA THR A 15 -3.76 -2.19 3.03
C THR A 15 -3.48 -2.56 4.50
N ASP A 16 -4.14 -3.61 5.03
CA ASP A 16 -3.87 -4.15 6.36
C ASP A 16 -2.46 -4.76 6.45
N GLU A 17 -2.06 -5.51 5.43
CA GLU A 17 -0.71 -6.10 5.37
C GLU A 17 0.38 -5.03 5.24
N ILE A 18 0.14 -3.97 4.45
CA ILE A 18 1.02 -2.80 4.39
C ILE A 18 1.13 -2.15 5.79
N SER A 19 0.02 -2.02 6.51
CA SER A 19 0.00 -1.47 7.87
C SER A 19 0.80 -2.34 8.85
N ALA A 20 0.62 -3.66 8.81
CA ALA A 20 1.39 -4.59 9.63
C ALA A 20 2.90 -4.55 9.29
N LEU A 21 3.24 -4.38 8.01
CA LEU A 21 4.61 -4.25 7.55
C LEU A 21 5.28 -2.96 8.07
N ILE A 22 4.55 -1.84 8.10
CA ILE A 22 5.04 -0.58 8.69
C ILE A 22 5.35 -0.77 10.19
N ASP A 23 4.48 -1.44 10.94
CA ASP A 23 4.70 -1.71 12.36
C ASP A 23 5.91 -2.62 12.58
N ARG A 24 6.08 -3.62 11.73
CA ARG A 24 7.28 -4.48 11.75
C ARG A 24 8.55 -3.68 11.48
N PHE A 25 8.57 -2.83 10.46
CA PHE A 25 9.74 -1.99 10.16
C PHE A 25 10.05 -1.00 11.28
N LYS A 26 9.03 -0.47 11.96
CA LYS A 26 9.22 0.32 13.18
C LYS A 26 9.85 -0.52 14.30
N ALA A 27 9.34 -1.73 14.54
CA ALA A 27 9.85 -2.62 15.59
C ALA A 27 11.31 -3.04 15.34
N GLU A 28 11.67 -3.29 14.08
CA GLU A 28 13.03 -3.59 13.62
C GLU A 28 13.94 -2.34 13.54
N ARG A 29 13.45 -1.16 13.94
CA ARG A 29 14.15 0.15 13.86
C ARG A 29 14.58 0.54 12.44
N LYS A 30 13.96 -0.06 11.44
CA LYS A 30 14.12 0.24 10.02
C LYS A 30 13.33 1.48 9.58
N LEU A 31 12.31 1.86 10.36
CA LEU A 31 11.65 3.16 10.30
C LEU A 31 11.76 3.88 11.64
N THR A 32 11.89 5.20 11.61
CA THR A 32 11.74 5.99 12.84
C THR A 32 10.29 5.93 13.33
N PRO A 33 10.03 6.09 14.64
CA PRO A 33 8.66 6.13 15.17
C PRO A 33 7.79 7.19 14.48
N ALA A 34 8.36 8.37 14.19
CA ALA A 34 7.65 9.44 13.51
C ALA A 34 7.31 9.10 12.05
N ALA A 35 8.23 8.48 11.32
CA ALA A 35 7.98 8.01 9.96
C ALA A 35 6.88 6.95 9.92
N ALA A 36 6.95 5.96 10.81
CA ALA A 36 5.94 4.91 10.92
C ALA A 36 4.54 5.48 11.19
N VAL A 37 4.41 6.43 12.12
CA VAL A 37 3.12 7.12 12.39
C VAL A 37 2.60 7.83 11.14
N LYS A 38 3.45 8.54 10.40
CA LYS A 38 3.04 9.23 9.16
C LYS A 38 2.51 8.25 8.11
N LEU A 39 3.17 7.11 7.94
CA LEU A 39 2.75 6.07 7.00
C LEU A 39 1.46 5.39 7.46
N GLN A 40 1.34 5.05 8.75
CA GLN A 40 0.11 4.49 9.33
C GLN A 40 -1.10 5.40 9.13
N VAL A 41 -0.96 6.71 9.35
CA VAL A 41 -2.05 7.68 9.12
C VAL A 41 -2.51 7.68 7.66
N ARG A 42 -1.59 7.50 6.70
CA ARG A 42 -1.93 7.43 5.27
C ARG A 42 -2.60 6.10 4.93
N SER A 43 -2.08 5.00 5.45
CA SER A 43 -2.67 3.66 5.30
C SER A 43 -4.11 3.61 5.86
N ALA A 44 -4.33 4.13 7.08
CA ALA A 44 -5.65 4.20 7.69
C ALA A 44 -6.66 5.00 6.87
N ARG A 45 -6.21 6.07 6.18
CA ARG A 45 -7.10 6.81 5.27
C ARG A 45 -7.50 5.94 4.08
N VAL A 46 -6.62 5.10 3.55
CA VAL A 46 -6.96 4.16 2.46
C VAL A 46 -8.00 3.17 2.96
N MET A 47 -7.77 2.51 4.10
CA MET A 47 -8.71 1.54 4.71
C MET A 47 -10.12 2.12 4.88
N VAL A 48 -10.25 3.34 5.42
CA VAL A 48 -11.55 4.02 5.56
C VAL A 48 -12.29 4.19 4.22
N SER A 49 -11.58 4.30 3.10
CA SER A 49 -12.20 4.32 1.77
C SER A 49 -12.58 2.93 1.27
N GLU A 50 -11.82 1.90 1.64
CA GLU A 50 -12.07 0.50 1.26
C GLU A 50 -13.30 -0.07 1.98
N ASP A 51 -13.54 0.34 3.22
CA ASP A 51 -14.62 -0.12 4.09
C ASP A 51 -16.02 0.43 3.73
N LYS A 52 -16.11 1.28 2.70
CA LYS A 52 -17.38 1.91 2.29
C LYS A 52 -18.38 0.98 1.58
N GLY A 53 -18.08 -0.30 1.46
CA GLY A 53 -18.99 -1.29 0.86
C GLY A 53 -19.48 -0.87 -0.53
N ARG A 54 -20.81 -0.74 -0.71
CA ARG A 54 -21.42 -0.31 -1.99
C ARG A 54 -21.05 1.11 -2.42
N GLU A 55 -20.60 1.96 -1.50
CA GLU A 55 -20.12 3.32 -1.79
C GLU A 55 -18.59 3.39 -2.00
N ARG A 56 -17.93 2.24 -2.19
CA ARG A 56 -16.49 2.19 -2.45
C ARG A 56 -16.14 2.99 -3.70
N ASP A 57 -15.48 4.12 -3.49
CA ASP A 57 -14.95 4.97 -4.56
C ASP A 57 -13.50 4.60 -4.87
N LYS A 58 -13.30 3.83 -5.93
CA LYS A 58 -11.98 3.40 -6.40
C LYS A 58 -11.05 4.56 -6.76
N LYS A 59 -11.57 5.65 -7.34
CA LYS A 59 -10.75 6.83 -7.68
C LYS A 59 -10.22 7.51 -6.42
N LYS A 60 -11.06 7.56 -5.37
CA LYS A 60 -10.64 8.07 -4.06
C LYS A 60 -9.61 7.17 -3.37
N ILE A 61 -9.71 5.85 -3.54
CA ILE A 61 -8.70 4.89 -3.05
C ILE A 61 -7.37 5.14 -3.76
N VAL A 62 -7.37 5.17 -5.10
CA VAL A 62 -6.18 5.47 -5.92
C VAL A 62 -5.52 6.77 -5.46
N LYS A 63 -6.28 7.87 -5.34
CA LYS A 63 -5.75 9.15 -4.87
C LYS A 63 -5.10 9.08 -3.48
N LYS A 64 -5.61 8.24 -2.58
CA LYS A 64 -5.02 8.06 -1.25
C LYS A 64 -3.77 7.19 -1.27
N LEU A 65 -3.74 6.16 -2.13
CA LEU A 65 -2.56 5.34 -2.38
C LEU A 65 -1.44 6.15 -3.04
N GLU A 66 -1.74 7.04 -3.99
CA GLU A 66 -0.77 7.99 -4.56
C GLU A 66 -0.16 8.86 -3.46
N ARG A 67 -0.97 9.37 -2.53
CA ARG A 67 -0.46 10.11 -1.35
C ARG A 67 0.38 9.23 -0.43
N PHE A 68 0.11 7.93 -0.34
CA PHE A 68 0.97 7.00 0.39
C PHE A 68 2.31 6.84 -0.32
N VAL A 69 2.30 6.61 -1.64
CA VAL A 69 3.48 6.54 -2.52
C VAL A 69 4.35 7.80 -2.41
N GLU A 70 3.76 9.00 -2.46
CA GLU A 70 4.49 10.27 -2.25
C GLU A 70 5.26 10.28 -0.92
N ALA A 71 4.65 9.77 0.15
CA ALA A 71 5.29 9.73 1.46
C ALA A 71 6.39 8.67 1.56
N VAL A 72 6.22 7.54 0.88
CA VAL A 72 7.27 6.51 0.74
C VAL A 72 8.44 7.03 -0.11
N ASN A 73 8.17 7.91 -1.07
CA ASN A 73 9.19 8.53 -1.91
C ASN A 73 9.99 9.63 -1.21
N ASP A 74 9.47 10.23 -0.13
CA ASP A 74 10.17 11.24 0.67
C ASP A 74 11.32 10.61 1.49
N PRO A 75 12.60 10.92 1.20
CA PRO A 75 13.74 10.36 1.91
C PRO A 75 13.81 10.78 3.39
N LYS A 76 13.06 11.83 3.80
CA LYS A 76 12.92 12.22 5.21
C LYS A 76 11.93 11.32 5.97
N ILE A 77 11.14 10.53 5.27
CA ILE A 77 10.20 9.56 5.85
C ILE A 77 10.76 8.14 5.69
N VAL A 78 11.20 7.76 4.48
CA VAL A 78 11.79 6.45 4.20
C VAL A 78 13.15 6.63 3.54
N SER A 79 14.22 6.45 4.30
CA SER A 79 15.60 6.55 3.80
C SER A 79 16.16 5.22 3.29
N ASP A 80 15.66 4.09 3.78
CA ASP A 80 16.10 2.74 3.37
C ASP A 80 15.48 2.36 2.02
N ALA A 81 16.33 2.06 1.05
CA ALA A 81 15.93 1.75 -0.33
C ALA A 81 15.12 0.43 -0.43
N GLN A 82 15.42 -0.57 0.40
CA GLN A 82 14.73 -1.86 0.37
C GLN A 82 13.33 -1.74 0.96
N ILE A 83 13.17 -0.98 2.06
CA ILE A 83 11.85 -0.65 2.61
C ILE A 83 11.03 0.12 1.58
N LYS A 84 11.63 1.16 1.00
CA LYS A 84 10.99 1.98 -0.03
C LYS A 84 10.50 1.11 -1.18
N ALA A 85 11.35 0.26 -1.74
CA ALA A 85 10.99 -0.62 -2.84
C ALA A 85 9.83 -1.57 -2.47
N THR A 86 9.84 -2.12 -1.26
CA THR A 86 8.77 -3.02 -0.78
C THR A 86 7.43 -2.29 -0.67
N LEU A 87 7.40 -1.14 0.01
CA LEU A 87 6.18 -0.35 0.20
C LEU A 87 5.62 0.20 -1.12
N LEU A 88 6.50 0.59 -2.06
CA LEU A 88 6.10 1.05 -3.39
C LEU A 88 5.50 -0.08 -4.21
N ARG A 89 6.12 -1.26 -4.23
CA ARG A 89 5.58 -2.44 -4.93
C ARG A 89 4.14 -2.71 -4.49
N ASP A 90 3.93 -2.72 -3.19
CA ASP A 90 2.65 -3.07 -2.57
C ASP A 90 1.59 -2.00 -2.82
N ALA A 91 1.93 -0.73 -2.64
CA ALA A 91 1.02 0.37 -2.93
C ALA A 91 0.68 0.46 -4.43
N ASN A 92 1.64 0.22 -5.32
CA ASN A 92 1.42 0.24 -6.76
C ASN A 92 0.53 -0.92 -7.22
N ALA A 93 0.66 -2.10 -6.61
CA ALA A 93 -0.25 -3.21 -6.86
C ALA A 93 -1.70 -2.83 -6.51
N LEU A 94 -1.92 -2.19 -5.36
CA LEU A 94 -3.23 -1.71 -4.94
C LEU A 94 -3.77 -0.58 -5.83
N ILE A 95 -2.91 0.30 -6.36
CA ILE A 95 -3.31 1.32 -7.33
C ILE A 95 -3.88 0.66 -8.59
N VAL A 96 -3.17 -0.33 -9.14
CA VAL A 96 -3.59 -1.08 -10.34
C VAL A 96 -4.90 -1.82 -10.08
N GLU A 97 -5.06 -2.49 -8.93
CA GLU A 97 -6.29 -3.20 -8.58
C GLU A 97 -7.51 -2.27 -8.49
N ASN A 98 -7.29 -1.03 -8.03
CA ASN A 98 -8.32 -0.01 -7.99
C ASN A 98 -8.49 0.74 -9.32
N GLY A 99 -7.85 0.28 -10.41
CA GLY A 99 -8.01 0.82 -11.77
C GLY A 99 -7.22 2.11 -12.03
N GLY A 100 -6.26 2.43 -11.17
CA GLY A 100 -5.29 3.50 -11.37
C GLY A 100 -4.07 3.04 -12.17
N THR A 101 -3.19 3.98 -12.48
CA THR A 101 -1.88 3.73 -13.09
C THR A 101 -0.81 4.31 -12.17
N PRO A 102 0.12 3.50 -11.63
CA PRO A 102 1.21 4.02 -10.82
C PRO A 102 2.04 5.04 -11.61
N GLU A 103 2.35 6.18 -10.98
CA GLU A 103 3.32 7.13 -11.51
C GLU A 103 4.73 6.67 -11.08
N ASN A 104 5.66 6.60 -12.03
CA ASN A 104 7.05 6.19 -11.82
C ASN A 104 7.88 7.26 -11.12
#